data_AF-A0AAE1Q420-F1
#
_entry.id   AF-A0AAE1Q420-F1
#
_cell.length_a   1.000
_cell.length_b   1.000
_cell.length_c   1.000
_cell.angle_alpha   90.00
_cell.angle_beta   90.00
_cell.angle_gamma   90.00
#
_symmetry.space_group_name_H-M   'P 1'
#
loop_
_entity.id
_entity.type
_entity.pdbx_description
1 polymer ?
#
loop_
_entity_poly.entity_id
_entity_poly.type
_entity_poly.pdbx_seq_one_letter_code
_entity_poly.pdbx_strand_id
1 'polypeptide(L)' 'MTRDGAWFLGHRQDVDFPEHFLRPVAAVTFAGVLAYAPNNVRDFLELKFGPGAIETPQYPNPDLPLPHNLTALLHT' A
#
# COMPACT_ATOMS: atom_id res chain seq x y z
N MET A 1 24.08 -8.54 -0.87
CA MET A 1 23.67 -8.36 -2.27
C MET A 1 23.10 -6.97 -2.38
N THR A 2 23.88 -6.02 -2.89
CA THR A 2 23.46 -4.61 -3.02
C THR A 2 22.53 -4.53 -4.22
N ARG A 3 21.28 -4.11 -3.98
CA ARG A 3 20.26 -3.96 -5.02
C ARG A 3 20.58 -2.69 -5.79
N ASP A 4 21.44 -2.77 -6.79
CA ASP A 4 21.64 -1.70 -7.76
C ASP A 4 20.88 -2.06 -9.03
N GLY A 5 19.71 -1.42 -9.25
CA GLY A 5 18.93 -1.53 -10.49
C GLY A 5 17.43 -1.76 -10.28
N ALA A 6 16.63 -0.92 -10.94
CA ALA A 6 15.18 -0.99 -11.21
C ALA A 6 14.16 -0.55 -10.14
N TRP A 7 14.44 -0.55 -8.84
CA TRP A 7 13.41 -0.35 -7.79
C TRP A 7 13.46 0.98 -7.02
N PHE A 8 14.21 1.99 -7.49
CA PHE A 8 14.38 3.28 -6.80
C PHE A 8 13.58 4.43 -7.43
N LEU A 9 12.35 4.18 -7.87
CA LEU A 9 11.53 5.22 -8.52
C LEU A 9 10.90 6.23 -7.53
N GLY A 10 11.39 6.31 -6.28
CA GLY A 10 11.04 7.35 -5.31
C GLY A 10 9.75 7.10 -4.50
N HIS A 11 9.08 5.98 -4.71
CA HIS A 11 7.89 5.62 -3.96
C HIS A 11 8.24 5.05 -2.58
N ARG A 12 7.61 5.58 -1.53
CA ARG A 12 7.85 5.20 -0.12
C ARG A 12 7.68 3.69 0.14
N GLN A 13 6.71 3.05 -0.52
CA GLN A 13 6.34 1.66 -0.29
C GLN A 13 7.30 0.61 -0.87
N ASP A 14 8.26 1.04 -1.71
CA ASP A 14 9.22 0.17 -2.40
C ASP A 14 10.42 -0.17 -1.50
N VAL A 15 10.11 -0.62 -0.29
CA VAL A 15 11.07 -1.05 0.74
C VAL A 15 11.01 -2.55 0.97
N ASP A 16 12.15 -3.09 1.39
CA ASP A 16 12.24 -4.47 1.85
C ASP A 16 11.41 -4.71 3.10
N PHE A 17 10.94 -5.95 3.23
CA PHE A 17 10.15 -6.38 4.38
C PHE A 17 10.62 -7.74 4.88
N PRO A 18 10.45 -8.03 6.18
CA PRO A 18 10.80 -9.32 6.76
C PRO A 18 10.01 -10.48 6.16
N GLU A 19 10.69 -11.60 5.88
CA GLU A 19 10.07 -12.80 5.31
C GLU A 19 8.94 -13.40 6.18
N HIS A 20 8.93 -13.15 7.49
CA HIS A 20 7.91 -13.69 8.39
C HIS A 20 6.48 -13.27 7.98
N PHE A 21 6.33 -12.14 7.28
CA PHE A 21 5.06 -11.71 6.72
C PHE A 21 4.49 -12.70 5.68
N LEU A 22 5.30 -13.61 5.13
CA LEU A 22 4.88 -14.62 4.16
C LEU A 22 4.71 -16.02 4.79
N ARG A 23 4.91 -16.17 6.10
CA ARG A 23 4.95 -17.47 6.77
C ARG A 23 4.20 -17.45 8.12
N PRO A 24 2.95 -17.96 8.17
CA PRO A 24 2.16 -18.47 7.05
C PRO A 24 1.65 -17.33 6.15
N VAL A 25 1.29 -17.65 4.91
CA VAL A 25 0.53 -16.74 4.04
C VAL A 25 -0.92 -16.68 4.54
N ALA A 26 -1.51 -15.49 4.57
CA ALA A 26 -2.92 -15.29 4.92
C ALA A 26 -3.79 -15.17 3.65
N ALA A 27 -5.10 -15.02 3.83
CA ALA A 27 -6.03 -14.77 2.73
C ALA A 27 -6.97 -13.60 3.08
N VAL A 28 -7.33 -12.82 2.06
CA VAL A 28 -8.24 -11.67 2.16
C VAL A 28 -9.21 -11.66 0.99
N THR A 29 -10.44 -11.23 1.22
CA THR A 29 -11.39 -10.97 0.14
C THR A 29 -10.95 -9.71 -0.61
N PHE A 30 -10.65 -9.84 -1.90
CA PHE A 30 -10.25 -8.75 -2.76
C PHE A 30 -10.99 -8.85 -4.09
N ALA A 31 -11.72 -7.80 -4.47
CA ALA A 31 -12.50 -7.74 -5.71
C ALA A 31 -13.42 -8.97 -5.94
N GLY A 32 -14.03 -9.50 -4.87
CA GLY A 32 -14.96 -10.63 -4.94
C GLY A 32 -14.32 -12.01 -4.97
N VAL A 33 -13.00 -12.13 -4.90
CA VAL A 33 -12.28 -13.40 -4.81
C VAL A 33 -11.46 -13.49 -3.52
N LEU A 34 -11.18 -14.71 -3.05
CA LEU A 34 -10.26 -14.94 -1.94
C LEU A 34 -8.83 -14.95 -2.48
N ALA A 35 -8.05 -13.93 -2.16
CA ALA A 35 -6.68 -13.75 -2.61
C ALA A 35 -5.68 -13.99 -1.47
N TYR A 36 -4.47 -14.44 -1.82
CA TYR A 36 -3.38 -14.54 -0.86
C TYR A 36 -2.83 -13.17 -0.48
N ALA A 37 -2.47 -13.01 0.79
CA ALA A 37 -1.90 -11.80 1.35
C ALA A 37 -0.81 -12.13 2.37
N PRO A 38 0.10 -11.20 2.67
CA PRO A 38 0.95 -11.30 3.85
C PRO A 38 0.12 -11.55 5.11
N ASN A 39 0.62 -12.32 6.09
CA ASN A 39 0.03 -12.30 7.41
C ASN A 39 0.16 -10.90 8.04
N ASN A 40 -0.63 -10.62 9.08
CA ASN A 40 -0.62 -9.32 9.76
C ASN A 40 -0.70 -8.14 8.76
N VAL A 41 -1.68 -8.20 7.85
CA VAL A 41 -1.80 -7.28 6.69
C VAL A 41 -1.74 -5.80 7.09
N ARG A 42 -2.32 -5.43 8.24
CA ARG A 42 -2.24 -4.06 8.77
C ARG A 42 -0.79 -3.64 8.98
N ASP A 43 -0.05 -4.39 9.80
CA ASP A 43 1.35 -4.09 10.12
C ASP A 43 2.22 -4.07 8.85
N PHE A 44 1.95 -4.97 7.90
CA PHE A 44 2.63 -4.99 6.61
C PHE A 44 2.39 -3.71 5.80
N LEU A 45 1.13 -3.24 5.75
CA LEU A 45 0.78 -2.01 5.06
C LEU A 45 1.33 -0.78 5.78
N GLU A 46 1.33 -0.76 7.12
CA GLU A 46 1.91 0.35 7.88
C GLU A 46 3.44 0.42 7.75
N LEU A 47 4.12 -0.72 7.65
CA LEU A 47 5.55 -0.76 7.32
C LEU A 47 5.84 -0.07 5.98
N LYS A 48 4.99 -0.31 4.97
CA LYS A 48 5.21 0.19 3.61
C LYS A 48 4.71 1.62 3.40
N PHE A 49 3.56 1.98 3.96
CA PHE A 49 2.89 3.25 3.68
C PHE A 49 2.93 4.22 4.86
N GLY A 50 3.13 3.73 6.08
CA GLY A 50 3.08 4.50 7.32
C GLY A 50 1.84 4.21 8.17
N PRO A 51 1.83 4.63 9.45
CA PRO A 51 0.72 4.38 10.37
C PRO A 51 -0.61 4.92 9.83
N GLY A 52 -1.70 4.15 9.97
CA GLY A 52 -3.04 4.58 9.58
C GLY A 52 -3.30 4.63 8.07
N ALA A 53 -2.47 3.98 7.25
CA ALA A 53 -2.60 3.97 5.79
C ALA A 53 -3.90 3.34 5.28
N ILE A 54 -4.54 2.47 6.07
CA ILE A 54 -5.83 1.87 5.71
C ILE A 54 -6.97 2.84 6.03
N GLU A 55 -6.88 3.51 7.17
CA GLU A 55 -7.93 4.38 7.71
C GLU A 55 -7.92 5.79 7.09
N THR A 56 -6.78 6.23 6.54
CA THR A 56 -6.61 7.56 5.94
C THR A 56 -6.19 7.45 4.47
N PRO A 57 -7.13 7.16 3.55
CA PRO A 57 -6.81 6.98 2.14
C PRO A 57 -6.34 8.30 1.50
N GLN A 58 -5.37 8.20 0.60
CA GLN A 58 -4.84 9.35 -0.14
C GLN A 58 -4.68 9.02 -1.62
N TYR A 59 -5.02 9.98 -2.48
CA TYR A 59 -4.71 9.87 -3.90
C TYR A 59 -3.19 9.99 -4.14
N PRO A 60 -2.65 9.35 -5.19
CA PRO A 60 -1.26 9.57 -5.60
C PRO A 60 -0.99 11.07 -5.83
N ASN A 61 0.21 11.52 -5.43
CA ASN A 61 0.65 12.92 -5.53
C ASN A 61 -0.33 13.93 -4.88
N PRO A 62 -0.47 13.91 -3.55
CA PRO A 62 -1.47 14.72 -2.84
C PRO A 62 -1.28 16.23 -2.96
N ASP A 63 -0.07 16.67 -3.31
CA ASP A 63 0.24 18.08 -3.53
C ASP A 63 -0.33 18.59 -4.87
N LEU A 64 -0.76 17.69 -5.76
CA LEU A 64 -1.43 18.05 -7.00
C LEU A 64 -2.94 18.21 -6.77
N PRO A 65 -3.55 19.24 -7.35
CA PRO A 65 -5.00 19.38 -7.32
C PRO A 65 -5.64 18.16 -7.99
N LEU A 66 -6.67 17.61 -7.34
CA LEU A 66 -7.46 16.55 -7.94
C LEU A 66 -8.07 17.04 -9.26
N PRO A 67 -8.16 16.18 -10.28
CA PRO A 67 -8.87 16.52 -11.50
C PRO A 67 -10.34 16.82 -11.17
N HIS A 68 -10.94 17.77 -11.89
CA HIS A 68 -12.25 18.34 -11.58
C HIS A 68 -13.38 17.30 -11.42
N ASN A 69 -13.24 16.12 -12.02
CA ASN A 69 -14.19 15.01 -11.90
C ASN A 69 -14.09 14.21 -10.60
N LEU A 70 -13.00 14.35 -9.83
CA LEU A 70 -12.78 13.66 -8.55
C LEU A 70 -13.02 14.58 -7.34
N THR A 71 -13.05 15.90 -7.53
CA THR A 71 -13.30 16.87 -6.43
C THR A 71 -14.67 16.65 -5.77
N ALA A 72 -15.67 16.19 -6.53
CA ALA A 72 -17.01 15.91 -6.02
C ALA A 72 -17.08 14.77 -4.99
N LEU A 73 -16.07 13.87 -4.95
CA LEU A 73 -16.03 12.70 -4.05
C LEU A 73 -15.46 13.02 -2.65
N LEU A 74 -14.90 14.22 -2.43
CA LEU A 74 -14.34 14.61 -1.13
C LEU A 74 -15.35 15.34 -0.22
N HIS A 75 -16.54 15.67 -0.73
CA HIS A 75 -17.56 16.49 -0.03
C HIS A 75 -18.82 15.71 0.39
N THR A 76 -18.78 14.39 0.36
CA THR A 76 -19.84 13.48 0.83
C THR A 76 -19.34 12.66 2.00
#